data_AF-A0A976E7C2-F1
#
_entry.id   AF-A0A976E7C2-F1
#
_cell.length_a   1.000
_cell.length_b   1.000
_cell.length_c   1.000
_cell.angle_alpha   90.00
_cell.angle_beta   90.00
_cell.angle_gamma   90.00
#
_symmetry.space_group_name_H-M   'P 1'
#
loop_
_entity.id
_entity.type
_entity.pdbx_description
1 polymer ?
#
loop_
_entity_poly.entity_id
_entity_poly.type
_entity_poly.pdbx_seq_one_letter_code
_entity_poly.pdbx_strand_id
1 'polypeptide(L)'
;MHMHGYTEYVKTGKIKIFGEVMAVYKGKTLADSSYQPYLAICEKYGIPVAYHSGGSFPNAQQFEWPKYRITLGDPFLIEEVLVKYPKWHFIFEFTRSTVGMRRINVN
;
A
#
# COMPACT_ATOMS: atom_id res chain seq x y z
N MET A 1 4.44 -14.58 1.56
CA MET A 1 4.93 -13.93 0.32
C MET A 1 6.40 -14.26 0.20
N HIS A 2 6.82 -15.03 -0.82
CA HIS A 2 8.22 -15.45 -0.95
C HIS A 2 9.06 -14.26 -1.48
N MET A 3 9.82 -13.64 -0.59
CA MET A 3 10.40 -12.30 -0.78
C MET A 3 11.65 -12.25 -1.68
N HIS A 4 12.29 -13.41 -1.93
CA HIS A 4 13.60 -13.47 -2.59
C HIS A 4 13.56 -13.12 -4.08
N GLY A 5 12.43 -13.30 -4.76
CA GLY A 5 12.29 -12.95 -6.18
C GLY A 5 12.21 -11.45 -6.44
N TYR A 6 11.56 -10.69 -5.55
CA TYR A 6 11.26 -9.27 -5.78
C TYR A 6 12.50 -8.37 -5.79
N THR A 7 13.50 -8.70 -4.98
CA THR A 7 14.75 -7.93 -4.90
C THR A 7 15.53 -7.90 -6.22
N GLU A 8 15.54 -9.00 -6.96
CA GLU A 8 16.22 -9.06 -8.26
C GLU A 8 15.44 -8.31 -9.34
N TYR A 9 14.10 -8.31 -9.28
CA TYR A 9 13.27 -7.53 -10.20
C TYR A 9 13.36 -6.01 -9.97
N VAL A 10 13.60 -5.59 -8.73
CA VAL A 10 13.85 -4.19 -8.38
C VAL A 10 15.21 -3.75 -8.90
N LYS A 11 16.27 -4.52 -8.63
CA LYS A 11 17.63 -4.19 -9.12
C LYS A 11 17.71 -4.15 -10.64
N THR A 12 16.97 -5.02 -11.32
CA THR A 12 16.91 -5.05 -12.79
C THR A 12 15.97 -3.99 -13.38
N GLY A 13 15.34 -3.15 -12.56
CA GLY A 13 14.44 -2.07 -13.01
C GLY A 13 13.10 -2.54 -13.59
N LYS A 14 12.80 -3.85 -13.47
CA LYS A 14 11.54 -4.44 -13.93
C LYS A 14 10.36 -4.07 -13.03
N ILE A 15 10.62 -3.81 -11.74
CA ILE A 15 9.64 -3.29 -10.78
C ILE A 15 10.06 -1.89 -10.37
N LYS A 16 9.26 -0.90 -10.76
CA LYS A 16 9.46 0.52 -10.39
C LYS A 16 8.58 0.98 -9.23
N ILE A 17 7.45 0.31 -9.02
CA ILE A 17 6.46 0.61 -7.98
C ILE A 17 5.88 -0.73 -7.54
N PHE A 18 5.69 -0.93 -6.24
CA PHE A 18 4.88 -2.05 -5.77
C PHE A 18 3.39 -1.68 -5.81
N GLY A 19 2.58 -2.62 -6.30
CA GLY A 19 1.12 -2.45 -6.44
C GLY A 19 0.41 -2.17 -5.13
N GLU A 20 -0.88 -1.85 -5.25
CA GLU A 20 -1.72 -1.32 -4.18
C GLU A 20 -1.82 -2.22 -2.95
N VAL A 21 -1.46 -1.67 -1.79
CA VAL A 21 -1.67 -2.31 -0.49
C VAL A 21 -3.06 -1.95 0.02
N MET A 22 -3.99 -2.89 -0.14
CA MET A 22 -5.36 -2.75 0.32
C MET A 22 -5.58 -3.30 1.74
N ALA A 23 -4.83 -2.77 2.73
CA ALA A 23 -4.88 -3.24 4.13
C ALA A 23 -6.27 -3.07 4.77
N VAL A 24 -7.02 -2.05 4.35
CA VAL A 24 -8.35 -1.71 4.87
C VAL A 24 -9.36 -2.87 4.75
N TYR A 25 -9.30 -3.65 3.68
CA TYR A 25 -10.18 -4.82 3.48
C TYR A 25 -9.88 -5.98 4.43
N LYS A 26 -8.65 -6.03 4.95
CA LYS A 26 -8.25 -6.99 5.99
C LYS A 26 -8.55 -6.46 7.40
N GLY A 27 -9.15 -5.27 7.52
CA GLY A 27 -9.39 -4.61 8.80
C GLY A 27 -8.09 -4.20 9.47
N LYS A 28 -7.10 -3.76 8.69
CA LYS A 28 -5.78 -3.35 9.17
C LYS A 28 -5.38 -2.00 8.56
N THR A 29 -4.48 -1.31 9.24
CA THR A 29 -3.78 -0.14 8.71
C THR A 29 -2.44 -0.57 8.13
N LEU A 30 -1.78 0.34 7.40
CA LEU A 30 -0.41 0.08 6.94
C LEU A 30 0.61 0.05 8.09
N ALA A 31 0.27 0.63 9.24
CA ALA A 31 1.08 0.60 10.46
C ALA A 31 1.13 -0.78 11.14
N ASP A 32 0.22 -1.69 10.79
CA ASP A 32 0.18 -3.05 11.36
C ASP A 32 1.52 -3.78 11.18
N SER A 33 1.95 -4.49 12.24
CA SER A 33 3.25 -5.18 12.31
C SER A 33 3.48 -6.15 11.14
N SER A 34 2.41 -6.70 10.57
CA SER A 34 2.47 -7.61 9.42
C SER A 34 2.99 -6.97 8.13
N TYR A 35 2.91 -5.64 7.99
CA TYR A 35 3.42 -4.92 6.83
C TYR A 35 4.84 -4.40 7.02
N GLN A 36 5.35 -4.37 8.25
CA GLN A 36 6.67 -3.81 8.58
C GLN A 36 7.84 -4.46 7.81
N PRO A 37 7.92 -5.80 7.62
CA PRO A 37 8.99 -6.40 6.84
C PRO A 37 8.97 -5.97 5.37
N TYR A 38 7.77 -5.73 4.83
CA TYR A 38 7.57 -5.29 3.46
C TYR A 38 7.96 -3.81 3.30
N LEU A 39 7.53 -2.95 4.24
CA LEU A 39 7.87 -1.52 4.25
C LEU A 39 9.38 -1.29 4.42
N ALA A 40 10.05 -2.06 5.27
CA ALA A 40 11.50 -1.99 5.44
C ALA A 40 12.28 -2.29 4.15
N ILE A 41 11.78 -3.21 3.33
CA ILE A 41 12.35 -3.49 2.01
C ILE A 41 12.09 -2.32 1.07
N CYS A 42 10.86 -1.78 1.06
CA CYS A 42 10.51 -0.65 0.22
C CYS A 42 11.37 0.59 0.55
N GLU A 43 11.62 0.87 1.82
CA GLU A 43 12.56 1.93 2.23
C GLU A 43 13.99 1.62 1.79
N LYS A 44 14.49 0.39 2.06
CA LYS A 44 15.86 -0.01 1.73
C LYS A 44 16.19 0.14 0.24
N TYR A 45 15.22 -0.13 -0.63
CA TYR A 45 15.39 -0.08 -2.08
C TYR A 45 14.78 1.18 -2.72
N GLY A 46 14.23 2.11 -1.94
CA GLY A 46 13.62 3.34 -2.45
C GLY A 46 12.40 3.10 -3.35
N ILE A 47 11.65 2.03 -3.11
CA ILE A 47 10.53 1.64 -3.97
C ILE A 47 9.25 2.30 -3.45
N PRO A 48 8.51 3.05 -4.30
CA PRO A 48 7.21 3.57 -3.92
C PRO A 48 6.19 2.45 -3.75
N VAL A 49 5.30 2.59 -2.77
CA VAL A 49 4.11 1.72 -2.63
C VAL A 49 2.86 2.56 -2.77
N ALA A 50 1.90 2.05 -3.53
CA ALA A 50 0.56 2.58 -3.56
C ALA A 50 -0.22 2.11 -2.32
N TYR A 51 -0.74 3.03 -1.51
CA TYR A 51 -1.58 2.71 -0.36
C TYR A 51 -3.04 3.04 -0.66
N HIS A 52 -3.92 2.05 -0.48
CA HIS A 52 -5.35 2.25 -0.60
C HIS A 52 -5.86 3.05 0.59
N SER A 53 -6.18 4.31 0.34
CA SER A 53 -6.75 5.21 1.33
C SER A 53 -8.20 5.55 0.96
N GLY A 54 -9.05 5.68 1.98
CA GLY A 54 -10.44 6.07 1.86
C GLY A 54 -11.45 4.92 1.92
N GLY A 55 -12.64 5.25 1.42
CA GLY A 55 -13.80 4.37 1.41
C GLY A 55 -13.80 3.41 0.22
N SER A 56 -14.51 2.31 0.37
CA SER A 56 -14.84 1.35 -0.68
C SER A 56 -16.33 1.47 -1.02
N PHE A 57 -16.87 0.50 -1.77
CA PHE A 57 -18.28 0.41 -2.08
C PHE A 57 -19.13 0.11 -0.84
N PRO A 58 -20.42 0.53 -0.84
CA PRO A 58 -21.35 0.20 0.23
C PRO A 58 -21.44 -1.30 0.48
N ASN A 59 -21.70 -1.70 1.72
CA ASN A 59 -21.91 -3.09 2.12
C ASN A 59 -20.71 -4.03 1.92
N ALA A 60 -19.47 -3.53 1.76
CA ALA A 60 -18.27 -4.37 1.68
C ALA A 60 -18.16 -5.39 2.84
N GLN A 61 -18.67 -5.05 4.03
CA GLN A 61 -18.74 -5.95 5.18
C GLN A 61 -19.73 -7.12 5.03
N GLN A 62 -20.76 -6.96 4.20
CA GLN A 62 -21.77 -8.00 3.92
C GLN A 62 -21.31 -8.96 2.82
N PHE A 63 -20.25 -8.62 2.09
CA PHE A 63 -19.58 -9.51 1.14
C PHE A 63 -18.45 -10.27 1.85
N GLU A 64 -17.21 -10.11 1.38
CA GLU A 64 -16.06 -10.92 1.80
C GLU A 64 -15.15 -10.21 2.82
N TRP A 65 -15.46 -8.97 3.21
CA TRP A 65 -14.61 -8.18 4.09
C TRP A 65 -15.30 -7.75 5.39
N PRO A 66 -15.66 -8.69 6.28
CA PRO A 66 -16.41 -8.40 7.51
C PRO A 66 -15.68 -7.42 8.45
N LYS A 67 -14.34 -7.39 8.36
CA LYS A 67 -13.47 -6.52 9.16
C LYS A 67 -13.23 -5.14 8.51
N TYR A 68 -13.74 -4.90 7.32
CA TYR A 68 -13.58 -3.63 6.63
C TYR A 68 -14.22 -2.49 7.43
N ARG A 69 -13.46 -1.41 7.63
CA ARG A 69 -13.92 -0.16 8.22
C ARG A 69 -13.29 0.99 7.44
N ILE A 70 -14.10 1.94 7.00
CA ILE A 70 -13.65 3.14 6.25
C ILE A 70 -12.59 3.90 7.06
N THR A 71 -12.74 3.94 8.38
CA THR A 71 -11.79 4.59 9.29
C THR A 71 -10.37 4.01 9.20
N LEU A 72 -10.20 2.74 8.82
CA LEU A 72 -8.88 2.11 8.67
C LEU A 72 -8.18 2.45 7.34
N GLY A 73 -8.90 3.12 6.44
CA GLY A 73 -8.35 3.73 5.23
C GLY A 73 -8.08 5.23 5.41
N ASP A 74 -8.23 5.80 6.61
CA ASP A 74 -7.96 7.21 6.84
C ASP A 74 -6.50 7.54 6.47
N PRO A 75 -6.27 8.49 5.53
CA PRO A 75 -4.93 8.91 5.13
C PRO A 75 -4.02 9.32 6.29
N PHE A 76 -4.58 9.84 7.40
CA PHE A 76 -3.79 10.26 8.56
C PHE A 76 -3.16 9.09 9.34
N LEU A 77 -3.70 7.88 9.23
CA LEU A 77 -3.14 6.68 9.89
C LEU A 77 -1.78 6.26 9.32
N ILE A 78 -1.34 6.88 8.22
CA ILE A 78 0.01 6.69 7.69
C ILE A 78 1.08 7.33 8.57
N GLU A 79 0.72 8.31 9.41
CA GLU A 79 1.70 9.11 10.20
C GLU A 79 2.68 8.21 10.97
N GLU A 80 2.18 7.17 11.63
CA GLU A 80 3.00 6.21 12.36
C GLU A 80 4.03 5.50 11.47
N VAL A 81 3.68 5.25 10.21
CA VAL A 81 4.58 4.66 9.21
C VAL A 81 5.64 5.67 8.77
N LEU A 82 5.28 6.93 8.57
CA LEU A 82 6.20 7.99 8.15
C LEU A 82 7.23 8.31 9.22
N VAL A 83 6.81 8.34 10.48
CA VAL A 83 7.71 8.50 11.63
C VAL A 83 8.73 7.37 11.67
N LYS A 84 8.31 6.15 11.31
CA LYS A 84 9.17 4.96 11.37
C LYS A 84 10.09 4.79 10.15
N TYR A 85 9.64 5.20 8.97
CA TYR A 85 10.34 5.05 7.69
C TYR A 85 10.50 6.42 7.00
N PRO A 86 11.33 7.34 7.55
CA PRO A 86 11.38 8.73 7.11
C PRO A 86 11.99 8.93 5.72
N LYS A 87 12.72 7.94 5.18
CA LYS A 87 13.35 8.03 3.85
C LYS A 87 12.48 7.45 2.75
N TRP A 88 11.30 6.97 3.11
CA TRP A 88 10.47 6.21 2.21
C TRP A 88 9.44 7.09 1.49
N HIS A 89 9.28 6.86 0.19
CA HIS A 89 8.31 7.55 -0.65
C HIS A 89 7.08 6.67 -0.84
N PHE A 90 5.88 7.22 -0.66
CA PHE A 90 4.60 6.52 -0.84
C PHE A 90 3.71 7.29 -1.81
N ILE A 91 2.80 6.57 -2.47
CA ILE A 91 1.80 7.12 -3.38
C ILE A 91 0.44 6.85 -2.75
N PHE A 92 -0.34 7.89 -2.48
CA PHE A 92 -1.74 7.70 -2.11
C PHE A 92 -2.54 7.38 -3.36
N GLU A 93 -3.25 6.25 -3.33
CA GLU A 93 -4.28 5.97 -4.32
C GLU A 93 -5.64 6.14 -3.65
N PHE A 94 -6.39 7.14 -4.12
CA PHE A 94 -7.75 7.44 -3.70
C PHE A 94 -8.68 6.93 -4.80
N THR A 95 -9.26 5.74 -4.63
CA THR A 95 -10.18 5.21 -5.63
C THR A 95 -11.54 5.92 -5.49
N ARG A 96 -11.72 7.06 -6.17
CA ARG A 96 -13.02 7.26 -6.83
C ARG A 96 -13.11 6.16 -7.88
N SER A 97 -14.10 5.27 -7.74
CA SER A 97 -14.54 4.25 -8.71
C SER A 97 -13.74 4.20 -10.02
N THR A 98 -13.11 3.05 -10.29
CA THR A 98 -12.56 2.64 -11.61
C THR A 98 -11.50 3.55 -12.24
N VAL A 99 -10.23 3.40 -11.85
CA VAL A 99 -9.11 3.57 -12.79
C VAL A 99 -8.08 2.50 -12.51
N GLY A 100 -7.95 1.54 -13.42
CA GLY A 100 -6.86 0.56 -13.39
C GLY A 100 -5.51 1.27 -13.54
N MET A 101 -4.58 0.91 -12.65
CA MET A 101 -3.12 0.94 -12.79
C MET A 101 -2.63 1.74 -14.01
N ARG A 102 -2.63 3.08 -13.92
CA ARG A 102 -1.99 3.91 -14.94
C ARG A 102 -0.49 3.94 -14.69
N ARG A 103 0.27 3.54 -15.70
CA ARG A 103 1.72 3.67 -15.78
C ARG A 103 2.08 5.16 -15.64
N ILE A 104 2.52 5.58 -14.45
CA ILE A 104 3.03 6.93 -14.23
C ILE A 104 4.44 6.97 -14.83
N ASN A 105 4.57 7.53 -16.04
CA ASN A 105 5.86 7.93 -16.58
C ASN A 105 6.25 9.24 -15.89
N VAL A 106 7.27 9.19 -15.05
CA VAL A 106 8.04 10.37 -14.67
C VAL A 106 9.18 10.53 -15.66
N ASN A 107 9.21 11.68 -16.36
CA ASN A 107 10.28 12.10 -17.24
C ASN A 107 11.56 12.42 -16.46
#